data_AF-A0AAU8DUD7-F1
#
_entry.id   AF-A0AAU8DUD7-F1
#
_cell.length_a   1.000
_cell.length_b   1.000
_cell.length_c   1.000
_cell.angle_alpha   90.00
_cell.angle_beta   90.00
_cell.angle_gamma   90.00
#
_symmetry.space_group_name_H-M   'P 1'
#
loop_
_entity.id
_entity.type
_entity.pdbx_description
1 polymer ?
#
loop_
_entity_poly.entity_id
_entity_poly.type
_entity_poly.pdbx_seq_one_letter_code
_entity_poly.pdbx_strand_id
1 'polypeptide(L)'
;MLTRPEAQAVVARRLMEAAPAGVEFGKATYCTYAGYPEDPGVGQVEVFIGDGAKKALDIDKDTLKHEFRQLDDLGDECWAEDGQIYFNKGSTWASIRVVLLDEDQQKAGRLEAAARIVLGRLP
;
A
#
# COMPACT_ATOMS: atom_id res chain seq x y z
N MET A 1 3.56 -8.99 -2.75
CA MET A 1 4.47 -8.09 -2.01
C MET A 1 5.33 -7.29 -2.98
N LEU A 2 5.69 -6.05 -2.60
CA LEU A 2 6.74 -5.27 -3.27
C LEU A 2 8.11 -5.79 -2.86
N THR A 3 9.13 -5.55 -3.69
CA THR A 3 10.55 -5.63 -3.34
C THR A 3 11.03 -4.29 -2.76
N ARG A 4 12.19 -4.25 -2.10
CA ARG A 4 12.75 -2.99 -1.58
C ARG A 4 12.95 -1.93 -2.67
N PRO A 5 13.54 -2.21 -3.85
CA PRO A 5 13.67 -1.20 -4.91
C PRO A 5 12.33 -0.64 -5.37
N GLU A 6 11.29 -1.47 -5.44
CA GLU A 6 9.94 -1.02 -5.80
C GLU A 6 9.33 -0.13 -4.72
N ALA A 7 9.44 -0.51 -3.44
CA ALA A 7 8.99 0.34 -2.33
C ALA A 7 9.74 1.68 -2.30
N GLN A 8 11.05 1.68 -2.54
CA GLN A 8 11.84 2.92 -2.64
C GLN A 8 11.37 3.80 -3.80
N ALA A 9 10.97 3.22 -4.93
CA ALA A 9 10.42 3.98 -6.05
C ALA A 9 9.12 4.70 -5.66
N VAL A 10 8.28 4.09 -4.83
CA VAL A 10 7.03 4.71 -4.34
C VAL A 10 7.28 6.01 -3.60
N VAL A 11 8.28 6.03 -2.71
CA VAL A 11 8.58 7.19 -1.87
C VAL A 11 9.71 8.08 -2.40
N ALA A 12 10.47 7.64 -3.41
CA ALA A 12 11.70 8.28 -3.89
C ALA A 12 12.71 8.56 -2.77
N ARG A 13 12.84 7.61 -1.83
CA ARG A 13 13.79 7.65 -0.71
C ARG A 13 14.49 6.31 -0.59
N ARG A 14 15.58 6.29 0.18
CA ARG A 14 16.15 5.04 0.67
C ARG A 14 15.23 4.46 1.73
N LEU A 15 15.04 3.15 1.69
CA LEU A 15 14.29 2.40 2.68
C LEU A 15 15.17 1.27 3.23
N MET A 16 14.93 0.93 4.49
CA MET A 16 15.51 -0.23 5.14
C MET A 16 14.96 -1.53 4.51
N GLU A 17 15.61 -2.66 4.78
CA GLU A 17 15.06 -3.97 4.43
C GLU A 17 13.72 -4.19 5.12
N ALA A 18 12.75 -4.77 4.40
CA ALA A 18 11.48 -5.09 5.02
C ALA A 18 11.60 -6.24 6.01
N ALA A 19 10.93 -6.08 7.14
CA ALA A 19 10.61 -7.19 8.01
C ALA A 19 9.24 -7.76 7.58
N PRO A 20 9.16 -9.01 7.08
CA PRO A 20 7.87 -9.65 6.88
C PRO A 20 7.18 -9.86 8.22
N ALA A 21 5.90 -9.55 8.29
CA ALA A 21 5.05 -9.80 9.46
C ALA A 21 3.65 -10.24 9.02
N GLY A 22 2.80 -10.62 9.98
CA GLY A 22 1.49 -11.23 9.73
C GLY A 22 1.64 -12.61 9.09
N VAL A 23 0.99 -13.63 9.62
CA VAL A 23 1.04 -14.97 9.01
C VAL A 23 -0.38 -15.45 8.80
N GLU A 24 -0.74 -15.68 7.55
CA GLU A 24 -1.99 -16.33 7.16
C GLU A 24 -1.65 -17.50 6.24
N PHE A 25 -2.17 -18.68 6.56
CA PHE A 25 -1.88 -19.94 5.84
C PHE A 25 -0.38 -20.20 5.58
N GLY A 26 0.48 -19.80 6.52
CA GLY A 26 1.93 -20.01 6.44
C GLY A 26 2.68 -19.02 5.52
N LYS A 27 2.03 -17.96 5.05
CA LYS A 27 2.65 -16.91 4.24
C LYS A 27 2.59 -15.56 4.95
N ALA A 28 3.64 -14.76 4.76
CA ALA A 28 3.67 -13.39 5.23
C ALA A 28 2.59 -12.57 4.52
N THR A 29 1.69 -11.96 5.29
CA THR A 29 0.60 -11.12 4.78
C THR A 29 0.86 -9.63 4.90
N TYR A 30 1.93 -9.24 5.60
CA TYR A 30 2.31 -7.85 5.78
C TYR A 30 3.81 -7.65 5.58
N CYS A 31 4.18 -6.55 4.93
CA CYS A 31 5.55 -6.07 4.86
C CYS A 31 5.58 -4.56 5.10
N THR A 32 6.56 -4.11 5.88
CA THR A 32 6.84 -2.69 6.10
C THR A 32 8.26 -2.34 5.68
N TYR A 33 8.41 -1.25 4.94
CA TYR A 33 9.68 -0.65 4.54
C TYR A 33 9.78 0.73 5.18
N ALA A 34 10.57 0.84 6.25
CA ALA A 34 10.79 2.11 6.94
C ALA A 34 11.96 2.89 6.33
N GLY A 35 11.85 4.21 6.29
CA GLY A 35 12.95 5.11 5.93
C GLY A 35 13.99 5.20 7.04
N TYR A 36 15.20 5.61 6.67
CA TYR A 36 16.27 5.88 7.62
C TYR A 36 15.95 7.18 8.40
N PRO A 37 15.88 7.15 9.74
CA PRO A 37 15.54 8.34 10.54
C PRO A 37 16.48 9.53 10.35
N GLU A 38 17.73 9.27 9.94
CA GLU A 38 18.75 10.28 9.68
C GLU A 38 18.65 10.94 8.29
N ASP A 39 17.84 10.39 7.37
CA ASP A 39 17.71 10.92 6.02
C ASP A 39 16.76 12.13 5.96
N PRO A 40 17.02 13.11 5.08
CA PRO A 40 16.07 14.18 4.82
C PRO A 40 14.79 13.60 4.20
N GLY A 41 13.64 13.99 4.76
CA GLY A 41 12.27 13.55 4.42
C GLY A 41 12.09 12.02 4.47
N VAL A 42 11.76 11.55 5.67
CA VAL A 42 11.51 10.14 5.97
C VAL A 42 10.19 9.69 5.34
N GLY A 43 10.18 8.47 4.79
CA GLY A 43 8.99 7.83 4.27
C GLY A 43 8.87 6.38 4.75
N GLN A 44 7.65 5.85 4.72
CA GLN A 44 7.36 4.45 5.01
C GLN A 44 6.40 3.90 3.97
N VAL A 45 6.62 2.65 3.55
CA VAL A 45 5.71 1.89 2.69
C VAL A 45 5.25 0.64 3.42
N GLU A 46 3.94 0.43 3.49
CA GLU A 46 3.34 -0.76 4.07
C GLU A 46 2.53 -1.48 3.00
N VAL A 47 2.61 -2.80 2.96
CA VAL A 47 1.81 -3.64 2.06
C VAL A 47 1.14 -4.72 2.90
N PHE A 48 -0.18 -4.82 2.81
CA PHE A 48 -0.97 -5.88 3.42
C PHE A 48 -1.72 -6.69 2.35
N ILE A 49 -1.81 -8.01 2.52
CA ILE A 49 -2.58 -8.92 1.65
C ILE A 49 -3.46 -9.79 2.54
N GLY A 50 -4.77 -9.73 2.34
CA GLY A 50 -5.76 -10.51 3.08
C GLY A 50 -7.04 -9.72 3.35
N ASP A 51 -8.04 -10.38 3.93
CA ASP A 51 -9.38 -9.83 4.17
C ASP A 51 -9.37 -8.60 5.10
N GLY A 52 -8.32 -8.44 5.90
CA GLY A 52 -8.08 -7.25 6.71
C GLY A 52 -8.05 -5.96 5.88
N ALA A 53 -7.60 -5.99 4.62
CA ALA A 53 -7.62 -4.83 3.73
C ALA A 53 -9.05 -4.40 3.40
N LYS A 54 -9.94 -5.34 3.07
CA LYS A 54 -11.36 -5.02 2.82
C LYS A 54 -12.04 -4.49 4.08
N LYS A 55 -11.78 -5.13 5.21
CA LYS A 55 -12.34 -4.70 6.50
C LYS A 55 -11.92 -3.26 6.84
N ALA A 56 -10.65 -2.90 6.61
CA ALA A 56 -10.16 -1.55 6.82
C ALA A 56 -10.86 -0.55 5.88
N LEU A 57 -10.93 -0.83 4.57
CA LEU A 57 -11.66 -0.02 3.60
C LEU A 57 -13.12 0.22 4.03
N ASP A 58 -13.84 -0.82 4.44
CA ASP A 58 -15.25 -0.71 4.83
C ASP A 58 -15.42 0.15 6.09
N ILE A 59 -14.49 0.03 7.04
CA ILE A 59 -14.50 0.89 8.23
C ILE A 59 -14.23 2.34 7.83
N ASP A 60 -13.15 2.61 7.10
CA ASP A 60 -12.72 3.96 6.75
C ASP A 60 -13.77 4.66 5.87
N LYS A 61 -14.29 3.96 4.86
CA LYS A 61 -15.27 4.49 3.91
C LYS A 61 -16.68 4.55 4.48
N ASP A 62 -17.19 3.45 5.02
CA ASP A 62 -18.61 3.35 5.36
C ASP A 62 -18.91 3.70 6.81
N THR A 63 -17.93 3.62 7.72
CA THR A 63 -18.11 4.00 9.13
C THR A 63 -17.53 5.38 9.43
N LEU A 64 -16.25 5.60 9.09
CA LEU A 64 -15.54 6.85 9.39
C LEU A 64 -15.75 7.95 8.34
N LYS A 65 -16.34 7.59 7.19
CA LYS A 65 -16.73 8.52 6.12
C LYS A 65 -15.54 9.27 5.52
N HIS A 66 -14.38 8.61 5.41
CA HIS A 66 -13.26 9.15 4.63
C HIS A 66 -13.65 9.30 3.16
N GLU A 67 -13.07 10.30 2.50
CA GLU A 67 -13.26 10.51 1.07
C GLU A 67 -12.37 9.54 0.28
N PHE A 68 -13.00 8.73 -0.56
CA PHE A 68 -12.32 7.81 -1.46
C PHE A 68 -12.60 8.17 -2.91
N ARG A 69 -11.56 8.02 -3.74
CA ARG A 69 -11.66 8.03 -5.19
C ARG A 69 -11.58 6.59 -5.70
N GLN A 70 -12.55 6.18 -6.51
CA GLN A 70 -12.50 4.91 -7.20
C GLN A 70 -11.49 4.96 -8.35
N LEU A 71 -10.73 3.88 -8.54
CA LEU A 71 -9.77 3.69 -9.64
C LEU A 71 -10.23 2.54 -10.53
N ASP A 72 -11.06 2.83 -11.52
CA ASP A 72 -11.75 1.82 -12.33
C ASP A 72 -10.84 1.01 -13.27
N ASP A 73 -9.56 1.40 -13.43
CA ASP A 73 -8.59 0.73 -14.28
C ASP A 73 -7.66 -0.24 -13.51
N LEU A 74 -7.94 -0.49 -12.23
CA LEU A 74 -7.12 -1.32 -11.34
C LEU A 74 -7.92 -2.38 -10.61
N GLY A 75 -7.59 -3.65 -10.86
CA GLY A 75 -8.21 -4.78 -10.16
C GLY A 75 -9.68 -4.95 -10.51
N ASP A 76 -10.39 -5.75 -9.72
CA ASP A 76 -11.85 -5.85 -9.84
C ASP A 76 -12.54 -4.67 -9.13
N GLU A 77 -11.91 -4.20 -8.05
CA GLU A 77 -12.30 -3.05 -7.24
C GLU A 77 -11.03 -2.39 -6.70
N CYS A 78 -10.96 -1.05 -6.78
CA CYS A 78 -9.83 -0.29 -6.26
C CYS A 78 -10.28 1.10 -5.80
N TRP A 79 -9.85 1.46 -4.59
CA TRP A 79 -10.19 2.70 -3.91
C TRP A 79 -8.92 3.34 -3.35
N ALA A 80 -8.78 4.63 -3.60
CA ALA A 80 -7.66 5.43 -3.12
C ALA A 80 -8.16 6.54 -2.18
N GLU A 81 -7.44 6.74 -1.09
CA GLU A 81 -7.52 7.92 -0.22
C GLU A 81 -6.11 8.50 -0.03
N ASP A 82 -5.95 9.45 0.88
CA ASP A 82 -4.65 10.09 1.10
C ASP A 82 -3.58 9.10 1.61
N GLY A 83 -2.64 8.77 0.73
CA GLY A 83 -1.51 7.90 1.06
C GLY A 83 -1.89 6.42 1.20
N GLN A 84 -3.09 5.99 0.80
CA GLN A 84 -3.52 4.60 0.93
C GLN A 84 -4.33 4.18 -0.31
N ILE A 85 -4.05 2.97 -0.83
CA ILE A 85 -4.89 2.32 -1.83
C ILE A 85 -5.30 0.94 -1.32
N TYR A 86 -6.58 0.62 -1.47
CA TYR A 86 -7.18 -0.69 -1.25
C TYR A 86 -7.63 -1.27 -2.59
N PHE A 87 -7.34 -2.52 -2.86
CA PHE A 87 -7.69 -3.15 -4.14
C PHE A 87 -7.81 -4.66 -4.01
N ASN A 88 -8.49 -5.29 -4.97
CA ASN A 88 -8.61 -6.75 -5.03
C ASN A 88 -8.40 -7.32 -6.43
N LYS A 89 -8.22 -8.65 -6.42
CA LYS A 89 -8.31 -9.51 -7.59
C LYS A 89 -8.98 -10.82 -7.18
N GLY A 90 -10.11 -11.14 -7.79
CA GLY A 90 -11.01 -12.19 -7.35
C GLY A 90 -11.43 -11.96 -5.90
N SER A 91 -11.20 -12.96 -5.04
CA SER A 91 -11.49 -12.86 -3.61
C SER A 91 -10.34 -12.30 -2.77
N THR A 92 -9.17 -12.01 -3.36
CA THR A 92 -7.99 -11.60 -2.60
C THR A 92 -7.88 -10.08 -2.54
N TRP A 93 -7.98 -9.55 -1.33
CA TRP A 93 -7.79 -8.13 -1.05
C TRP A 93 -6.35 -7.79 -0.67
N ALA A 94 -5.94 -6.57 -0.97
CA ALA A 94 -4.67 -6.00 -0.57
C ALA A 94 -4.79 -4.50 -0.30
N SER A 95 -3.83 -3.97 0.45
CA SER A 95 -3.69 -2.55 0.65
C SER A 95 -2.22 -2.13 0.60
N ILE A 96 -1.97 -0.91 0.12
CA ILE A 96 -0.65 -0.28 0.17
C ILE A 96 -0.80 1.08 0.83
N ARG A 97 -0.01 1.32 1.87
CA ARG A 97 0.08 2.60 2.57
C ARG A 97 1.41 3.26 2.33
N VAL A 98 1.40 4.57 2.18
CA VAL A 98 2.55 5.43 2.11
C VAL A 98 2.39 6.54 3.13
N VAL A 99 3.39 6.67 3.99
CA VAL A 99 3.54 7.80 4.89
C VAL A 99 4.78 8.56 4.46
N LEU A 100 4.65 9.87 4.21
CA LEU A 100 5.75 10.78 3.96
C LEU A 100 5.71 11.88 5.00
N LEU A 101 6.87 12.33 5.49
CA LEU A 101 6.94 13.48 6.40
C LEU A 101 6.82 14.83 5.68
N ASP A 102 6.94 14.84 4.36
CA ASP A 102 6.82 16.03 3.52
C ASP A 102 5.80 15.86 2.39
N GLU A 103 5.37 16.99 1.86
CA GLU A 103 4.45 17.05 0.72
C GLU A 103 5.14 16.60 -0.56
N ASP A 104 4.51 15.67 -1.28
CA ASP A 104 5.02 15.12 -2.52
C ASP A 104 3.90 14.97 -3.54
N GLN A 105 3.88 15.88 -4.53
CA GLN A 105 2.85 15.93 -5.57
C GLN A 105 2.84 14.69 -6.48
N GLN A 106 3.94 13.93 -6.52
CA GLN A 106 4.05 12.71 -7.32
C GLN A 106 3.70 11.45 -6.53
N LYS A 107 3.40 11.56 -5.23
CA LYS A 107 3.05 10.43 -4.34
C LYS A 107 1.91 9.60 -4.93
N ALA A 108 0.81 10.24 -5.33
CA ALA A 108 -0.39 9.54 -5.80
C ALA A 108 -0.11 8.64 -7.01
N GLY A 109 0.52 9.18 -8.07
CA GLY A 109 0.82 8.40 -9.27
C GLY A 109 1.79 7.24 -9.01
N ARG A 110 2.77 7.42 -8.12
CA ARG A 110 3.70 6.34 -7.74
C ARG A 110 3.05 5.27 -6.88
N LEU A 111 2.11 5.65 -6.02
CA LEU A 111 1.33 4.71 -5.24
C LEU A 111 0.40 3.87 -6.13
N GLU A 112 -0.26 4.47 -7.12
CA GLU A 112 -1.04 3.74 -8.13
C GLU A 112 -0.17 2.76 -8.95
N ALA A 113 1.06 3.17 -9.32
CA ALA A 113 2.00 2.28 -9.99
C ALA A 113 2.41 1.07 -9.12
N ALA A 114 2.59 1.27 -7.82
CA ALA A 114 2.84 0.17 -6.89
C ALA A 114 1.63 -0.75 -6.71
N ALA A 115 0.41 -0.21 -6.69
CA ALA A 115 -0.81 -1.00 -6.68
C ALA A 115 -0.87 -1.92 -7.91
N ARG A 116 -0.55 -1.42 -9.12
CA ARG A 116 -0.42 -2.24 -10.35
C ARG A 116 0.57 -3.40 -10.18
N ILE A 117 1.74 -3.15 -9.60
CA ILE A 117 2.76 -4.18 -9.37
C ILE A 117 2.26 -5.27 -8.41
N VAL A 118 1.65 -4.88 -7.29
CA VAL A 118 1.14 -5.85 -6.31
C VAL A 118 -0.04 -6.63 -6.88
N LEU A 119 -0.95 -5.97 -7.60
CA LEU A 119 -2.09 -6.58 -8.26
C LEU A 119 -1.66 -7.69 -9.23
N GLY A 120 -0.62 -7.46 -10.04
CA GLY A 120 -0.05 -8.47 -10.93
C GLY A 120 0.57 -9.68 -10.23
N ARG A 121 0.72 -9.63 -8.90
CA ARG A 121 1.25 -10.71 -8.05
C ARG A 121 0.19 -11.33 -7.13
N LEU A 122 -1.02 -10.78 -7.09
CA LEU A 122 -2.13 -11.41 -6.37
C LEU A 122 -2.53 -12.71 -7.10
N PRO A 123 -2.97 -13.73 -6.35
CA PRO A 123 -3.42 -15.01 -6.92
C PRO A 123 -4.53 -14.85 -7.97
#